data_AF-A0A1H6GAP5-F1
#
_entry.id   AF-A0A1H6GAP5-F1
#
_cell.length_a   1.000
_cell.length_b   1.000
_cell.length_c   1.000
_cell.angle_alpha   90.00
_cell.angle_beta   90.00
_cell.angle_gamma   90.00
#
_symmetry.space_group_name_H-M   'P 1'
#
loop_
_entity.id
_entity.type
_entity.pdbx_description
1 polymer ?
#
loop_
_entity_poly.entity_id
_entity_poly.type
_entity_poly.pdbx_seq_one_letter_code
_entity_poly.pdbx_strand_id
1 'polypeptide(L)'
;MTRKQLVARLAILLAATSIPVAGNAQPNGDEDRELPELHDEQIHSDVPLYGYEDDLIPKHFSDDDGSFGCISRVATGDWTLRRNDADENDASEWMRFGNYGVFHCAIVESGPADRDRLEKSGYRYSFFVQIGTTRVAGKPVELWILQSGMRPGSDYLLLARPPSNSLIESFDVLQRRCPAANRREGPLMDVWSTRYCGVNSRRGLIALAKAMAKEPALAKLTFVGPGYTGDAGKAEPEAPVK
;
A
#
# COMPACT_ATOMS: atom_id res chain seq x y z
N MET A 1 30.32 -20.81 -49.12
CA MET A 1 29.07 -20.97 -49.89
C MET A 1 27.95 -20.23 -49.13
N THR A 2 27.83 -18.90 -49.18
CA THR A 2 27.11 -18.02 -50.14
C THR A 2 25.59 -18.22 -50.26
N ARG A 3 24.83 -17.28 -49.67
CA ARG A 3 23.55 -16.64 -50.13
C ARG A 3 23.15 -15.66 -49.00
N LYS A 4 23.39 -14.34 -49.00
CA LYS A 4 23.14 -13.23 -49.93
C LYS A 4 21.66 -13.09 -50.39
N GLN A 5 21.12 -11.90 -50.08
CA GLN A 5 19.98 -11.17 -50.67
C GLN A 5 18.59 -11.60 -50.17
N LEU A 6 17.64 -10.69 -49.86
CA LEU A 6 17.20 -9.56 -50.66
C LEU A 6 16.63 -8.40 -49.81
N VAL A 7 16.95 -7.19 -50.25
CA VAL A 7 16.43 -5.89 -49.79
C VAL A 7 15.09 -5.63 -50.49
N ALA A 8 14.09 -5.13 -49.77
CA ALA A 8 12.94 -4.46 -50.38
C ALA A 8 12.63 -3.18 -49.58
N ARG A 9 13.21 -2.07 -50.04
CA ARG A 9 12.82 -0.72 -49.65
C ARG A 9 11.58 -0.36 -50.46
N LEU A 10 10.46 -0.13 -49.80
CA LEU A 10 9.32 0.56 -50.40
C LEU A 10 9.21 1.93 -49.72
N ALA A 11 9.77 2.94 -50.38
CA ALA A 11 9.56 4.33 -50.05
C ALA A 11 8.28 4.79 -50.75
N ILE A 12 7.25 5.10 -49.98
CA ILE A 12 6.06 5.77 -50.47
C ILE A 12 6.13 7.21 -49.93
N LEU A 13 6.50 8.14 -50.82
CA LEU A 13 6.26 9.57 -50.63
C LEU A 13 4.78 9.84 -50.91
N LEU A 14 4.00 10.16 -49.89
CA LEU A 14 2.79 10.95 -50.06
C LEU A 14 3.05 12.36 -49.53
N ALA A 15 3.20 13.30 -50.46
CA ALA A 15 3.08 14.72 -50.17
C ALA A 15 1.58 15.04 -50.09
N ALA A 16 1.05 15.15 -48.87
CA ALA A 16 -0.30 15.62 -48.62
C ALA A 16 -0.24 17.10 -48.19
N THR A 17 -0.89 17.94 -48.99
CA THR A 17 -1.11 19.36 -48.77
C THR A 17 -1.90 19.60 -47.49
N SER A 18 -1.27 20.24 -46.51
CA SER A 18 -1.89 20.65 -45.25
C SER A 18 -2.65 21.97 -45.42
N ILE A 19 -3.99 21.89 -45.47
CA ILE A 19 -4.87 23.05 -45.31
C ILE A 19 -4.89 23.39 -43.81
N PRO A 20 -4.54 24.63 -43.39
CA PRO A 20 -4.72 25.06 -42.02
C PRO A 20 -6.21 25.30 -41.78
N VAL A 21 -6.93 24.28 -41.30
CA VAL A 21 -8.25 24.47 -40.71
C VAL A 21 -8.02 25.15 -39.37
N ALA A 22 -8.18 26.47 -39.33
CA ALA A 22 -8.38 27.23 -38.11
C ALA A 22 -9.75 26.83 -37.52
N GLY A 23 -9.80 25.64 -36.95
CA GLY A 23 -10.91 25.21 -36.13
C GLY A 23 -10.84 25.99 -34.84
N ASN A 24 -11.79 26.92 -34.66
CA ASN A 24 -12.13 27.45 -33.35
C ASN A 24 -12.56 26.27 -32.47
N ALA A 25 -11.59 25.65 -31.80
CA ALA A 25 -11.83 24.75 -30.69
C ALA A 25 -12.44 25.61 -29.58
N GLN A 26 -13.77 25.71 -29.59
CA GLN A 26 -14.50 26.13 -28.41
C GLN A 26 -14.04 25.20 -27.28
N PRO A 27 -13.54 25.74 -26.15
CA PRO A 27 -13.37 24.94 -24.95
C PRO A 27 -14.78 24.55 -24.52
N ASN A 28 -15.23 23.38 -24.96
CA ASN A 28 -16.38 22.74 -24.36
C ASN A 28 -16.03 22.59 -22.88
N GLY A 29 -16.81 23.26 -22.03
CA GLY A 29 -16.68 23.14 -20.60
C GLY A 29 -16.85 21.68 -20.20
N ASP A 30 -15.73 21.00 -19.97
CA ASP A 30 -15.64 19.71 -19.28
C ASP A 30 -15.88 19.96 -17.77
N GLU A 31 -17.01 20.57 -17.40
CA GLU A 31 -17.33 20.85 -15.98
C GLU A 31 -17.82 19.61 -15.22
N ASP A 32 -18.08 18.49 -15.89
CA ASP A 32 -18.55 17.23 -15.26
C ASP A 32 -17.67 16.03 -15.62
N ARG A 33 -16.35 16.14 -15.45
CA ARG A 33 -15.48 14.94 -15.52
C ARG A 33 -15.67 14.12 -14.25
N GLU A 34 -16.66 13.23 -14.26
CA GLU A 34 -16.95 12.28 -13.19
C GLU A 34 -15.65 11.55 -12.81
N LEU A 35 -15.17 11.80 -11.59
CA LEU A 35 -13.97 11.15 -11.08
C LEU A 35 -14.24 9.64 -10.96
N PRO A 36 -13.24 8.78 -11.24
CA PRO A 36 -13.42 7.35 -11.10
C PRO A 36 -13.85 7.01 -9.67
N GLU A 37 -14.95 6.26 -9.52
CA GLU A 37 -15.40 5.77 -8.23
C GLU A 37 -14.31 4.88 -7.60
N LEU A 38 -13.83 5.23 -6.41
CA LEU A 38 -12.82 4.47 -5.68
C LEU A 38 -13.49 3.49 -4.70
N HIS A 39 -13.11 2.21 -4.80
CA HIS A 39 -13.68 1.19 -3.92
C HIS A 39 -12.77 0.85 -2.75
N ASP A 40 -13.36 0.91 -1.56
CA ASP A 40 -12.69 0.68 -0.29
C ASP A 40 -13.45 -0.32 0.60
N GLU A 41 -13.51 -1.59 0.19
CA GLU A 41 -14.07 -2.65 1.04
C GLU A 41 -12.97 -3.27 1.92
N GLN A 42 -13.23 -3.50 3.21
CA GLN A 42 -12.29 -4.21 4.09
C GLN A 42 -12.02 -5.62 3.55
N ILE A 43 -10.76 -6.02 3.40
CA ILE A 43 -10.40 -7.39 3.01
C ILE A 43 -10.07 -8.18 4.27
N HIS A 44 -10.76 -9.29 4.47
CA HIS A 44 -10.61 -10.14 5.65
C HIS A 44 -10.42 -11.60 5.25
N SER A 45 -9.68 -12.34 6.08
CA SER A 45 -9.59 -13.80 6.04
C SER A 45 -9.76 -14.37 7.44
N ASP A 46 -10.55 -15.45 7.55
CA ASP A 46 -10.85 -16.14 8.83
C ASP A 46 -9.60 -16.75 9.49
N VAL A 47 -8.51 -16.90 8.73
CA VAL A 47 -7.19 -17.29 9.24
C VAL A 47 -6.10 -16.45 8.55
N PRO A 48 -4.94 -16.25 9.20
CA PRO A 48 -3.79 -15.63 8.56
C PRO A 48 -3.41 -16.41 7.31
N LEU A 49 -3.24 -15.70 6.20
CA LEU A 49 -2.83 -16.28 4.95
C LEU A 49 -1.32 -16.45 4.91
N TYR A 50 -0.55 -15.60 5.59
CA TYR A 50 0.91 -15.63 5.60
C TYR A 50 1.46 -15.89 7.00
N GLY A 51 2.57 -16.62 7.05
CA GLY A 51 3.24 -17.09 8.26
C GLY A 51 4.74 -17.26 8.06
N TYR A 52 5.39 -18.03 8.95
CA TYR A 52 6.84 -18.07 9.08
C TYR A 52 7.62 -18.46 7.82
N GLU A 53 7.03 -19.28 6.94
CA GLU A 53 7.68 -19.72 5.69
C GLU A 53 7.59 -18.70 4.55
N ASP A 54 6.90 -17.58 4.78
CA ASP A 54 6.73 -16.52 3.79
C ASP A 54 7.81 -15.44 3.90
N ASP A 55 7.89 -14.58 2.87
CA ASP A 55 8.79 -13.43 2.82
C ASP A 55 8.31 -12.28 3.73
N LEU A 56 8.10 -12.58 5.01
CA LEU A 56 7.63 -11.64 6.02
C LEU A 56 8.69 -10.59 6.34
N ILE A 57 8.27 -9.34 6.38
CA ILE A 57 9.07 -8.20 6.83
C ILE A 57 8.47 -7.67 8.12
N PRO A 58 9.27 -7.54 9.20
CA PRO A 58 10.73 -7.70 9.26
C PRO A 58 11.21 -9.17 9.25
N LYS A 59 12.44 -9.41 8.75
CA LYS A 59 13.12 -10.71 8.76
C LYS A 59 14.04 -10.82 9.97
N HIS A 60 14.13 -12.03 10.53
CA HIS A 60 15.15 -12.33 11.52
C HIS A 60 16.55 -12.41 10.89
N PHE A 61 17.57 -12.04 11.66
CA PHE A 61 18.96 -12.33 11.35
C PHE A 61 19.70 -12.79 12.60
N SER A 62 20.74 -13.58 12.39
CA SER A 62 21.76 -13.94 13.37
C SER A 62 23.10 -14.06 12.66
N ASP A 63 24.18 -13.57 13.24
CA ASP A 63 25.53 -13.69 12.70
C ASP A 63 26.48 -14.51 13.60
N ASP A 64 27.69 -14.77 13.09
CA ASP A 64 28.72 -15.58 13.76
C ASP A 64 29.29 -14.90 15.02
N ASP A 65 29.16 -13.58 15.13
CA ASP A 65 29.59 -12.78 16.29
C ASP A 65 28.55 -12.83 17.43
N GLY A 66 27.45 -13.56 17.23
CA GLY A 66 26.37 -13.71 18.20
C GLY A 66 25.41 -12.53 18.22
N SER A 67 25.45 -11.65 17.22
CA SER A 67 24.46 -10.60 17.04
C SER A 67 23.19 -11.18 16.40
N PHE A 68 22.03 -10.72 16.87
CA PHE A 68 20.73 -11.18 16.37
C PHE A 68 19.71 -10.05 16.45
N GLY A 69 18.70 -10.10 15.59
CA GLY A 69 17.63 -9.12 15.60
C GLY A 69 16.74 -9.21 14.37
N CYS A 70 16.16 -8.07 14.00
CA CYS A 70 15.18 -7.97 12.92
C CYS A 70 15.57 -6.89 11.92
N ILE A 71 15.65 -7.25 10.65
CA ILE A 71 15.90 -6.33 9.54
C ILE A 71 14.60 -6.06 8.81
N SER A 72 14.25 -4.78 8.67
CA SER A 72 13.09 -4.33 7.91
C SER A 72 13.52 -3.60 6.65
N ARG A 73 12.88 -3.92 5.52
CA ARG A 73 12.95 -3.09 4.30
C ARG A 73 11.93 -1.94 4.33
N VAL A 74 10.98 -1.95 5.25
CA VAL A 74 9.95 -0.92 5.42
C VAL A 74 10.34 -0.02 6.58
N ALA A 75 10.30 1.30 6.38
CA ALA A 75 10.62 2.28 7.41
C ALA A 75 9.68 2.16 8.63
N THR A 76 10.25 2.24 9.83
CA THR A 76 9.50 2.24 11.09
C THR A 76 9.30 3.68 11.59
N GLY A 77 8.13 3.98 12.15
CA GLY A 77 7.76 5.31 12.65
C GLY A 77 6.34 5.68 12.26
N ASP A 78 6.08 6.99 12.08
CA ASP A 78 4.78 7.53 11.69
C ASP A 78 4.61 7.50 10.17
N TRP A 79 3.42 7.10 9.75
CA TRP A 79 2.98 7.04 8.36
C TRP A 79 1.64 7.75 8.21
N THR A 80 1.43 8.38 7.06
CA THR A 80 0.14 8.95 6.66
C THR A 80 -0.46 8.11 5.55
N LEU A 81 -1.77 7.91 5.62
CA LEU A 81 -2.58 7.39 4.53
C LEU A 81 -3.48 8.53 4.05
N ARG A 82 -3.25 8.98 2.82
CA ARG A 82 -4.06 10.02 2.17
C ARG A 82 -4.73 9.46 0.94
N ARG A 83 -6.05 9.51 0.88
CA ARG A 83 -6.81 9.06 -0.29
C ARG A 83 -6.54 9.96 -1.49
N ASN A 84 -6.63 9.39 -2.69
CA ASN A 84 -6.40 10.15 -3.92
C ASN A 84 -7.62 10.98 -4.35
N ASP A 85 -8.80 10.70 -3.80
CA ASP A 85 -10.03 11.47 -3.96
C ASP A 85 -10.28 12.47 -2.81
N ALA A 86 -9.41 12.50 -1.81
CA ALA A 86 -9.51 13.41 -0.68
C ALA A 86 -9.21 14.86 -1.12
N ASP A 87 -10.01 15.80 -0.64
CA ASP A 87 -9.77 17.23 -0.86
C ASP A 87 -8.56 17.73 -0.02
N GLU A 88 -8.24 19.02 -0.15
CA GLU A 88 -7.11 19.61 0.58
C GLU A 88 -7.34 19.68 2.10
N ASN A 89 -8.61 19.74 2.53
CA ASN A 89 -9.06 19.91 3.91
C ASN A 89 -9.31 18.57 4.62
N ASP A 90 -9.45 17.49 3.87
CA ASP A 90 -9.63 16.14 4.38
C ASP A 90 -8.43 15.71 5.23
N ALA A 91 -8.73 15.26 6.44
CA ALA A 91 -7.71 14.79 7.37
C ALA A 91 -7.06 13.50 6.84
N SER A 92 -5.73 13.44 6.90
CA SER A 92 -5.00 12.20 6.62
C SER A 92 -5.16 11.24 7.79
N GLU A 93 -5.33 9.96 7.48
CA GLU A 93 -5.27 8.90 8.48
C GLU A 93 -3.83 8.67 8.92
N TRP A 94 -3.61 8.40 10.20
CA TRP A 94 -2.28 8.16 10.76
C TRP A 94 -2.11 6.71 11.18
N MET A 95 -0.95 6.16 10.84
CA MET A 95 -0.50 4.84 11.26
C MET A 95 0.89 4.96 11.88
N ARG A 96 1.21 4.07 12.83
CA ARG A 96 2.57 3.91 13.35
C ARG A 96 2.99 2.46 13.25
N PHE A 97 4.16 2.25 12.66
CA PHE A 97 4.79 0.94 12.55
C PHE A 97 6.04 0.90 13.42
N GLY A 98 5.97 0.15 14.51
CA GLY A 98 7.11 -0.18 15.36
C GLY A 98 7.66 -1.56 15.03
N ASN A 99 8.91 -1.81 15.40
CA ASN A 99 9.43 -3.17 15.46
C ASN A 99 9.07 -3.78 16.83
N TYR A 100 8.43 -4.95 16.85
CA TYR A 100 8.01 -5.57 18.11
C TYR A 100 9.19 -5.96 19.03
N GLY A 101 10.33 -6.37 18.48
CA GLY A 101 11.51 -6.67 19.29
C GLY A 101 12.41 -7.76 18.70
N VAL A 102 13.40 -8.17 19.50
CA VAL A 102 14.57 -8.95 19.06
C VAL A 102 14.28 -10.44 18.82
N PHE A 103 13.30 -11.03 19.50
CA PHE A 103 13.04 -12.48 19.45
C PHE A 103 11.91 -12.89 18.48
N HIS A 104 10.98 -11.98 18.19
CA HIS A 104 9.87 -12.23 17.27
C HIS A 104 9.75 -11.03 16.32
N CYS A 105 10.29 -11.19 15.12
CA CYS A 105 10.21 -10.15 14.10
C CYS A 105 8.76 -10.00 13.64
N ALA A 106 8.13 -8.92 14.09
CA ALA A 106 6.79 -8.51 13.71
C ALA A 106 6.72 -6.98 13.73
N ILE A 107 5.76 -6.41 13.00
CA ILE A 107 5.40 -5.01 13.12
C ILE A 107 4.38 -4.84 14.24
N VAL A 108 4.60 -3.84 15.09
CA VAL A 108 3.58 -3.29 15.99
C VAL A 108 2.88 -2.20 15.22
N GLU A 109 1.66 -2.47 14.78
CA GLU A 109 0.81 -1.52 14.10
C GLU A 109 -0.11 -0.83 15.09
N SER A 110 -0.08 0.49 15.08
CA SER A 110 -0.94 1.37 15.86
C SER A 110 -1.63 2.35 14.93
N GLY A 111 -2.87 2.73 15.23
CA GLY A 111 -3.63 3.68 14.42
C GLY A 111 -4.78 4.34 15.20
N PRO A 112 -4.77 5.67 15.26
CA PRO A 112 -5.98 6.47 15.32
C PRO A 112 -6.02 7.53 14.20
N ALA A 113 -7.19 8.12 13.99
CA ALA A 113 -7.40 9.22 13.04
C ALA A 113 -6.50 10.45 13.29
N ASP A 114 -6.00 10.64 14.52
CA ASP A 114 -5.15 11.78 14.90
C ASP A 114 -3.73 11.34 15.31
N ARG A 115 -2.71 12.06 14.83
CA ARG A 115 -1.29 11.71 15.07
C ARG A 115 -0.89 11.70 16.55
N ASP A 116 -1.38 12.65 17.34
CA ASP A 116 -1.05 12.82 18.76
C ASP A 116 -1.59 11.69 19.65
N ARG A 117 -2.50 10.87 19.12
CA ARG A 117 -3.10 9.74 19.83
C ARG A 117 -2.45 8.39 19.53
N LEU A 118 -1.49 8.33 18.61
CA LEU A 118 -0.84 7.08 18.20
C LEU A 118 -0.26 6.29 19.39
N GLU A 119 0.36 6.98 20.36
CA GLU A 119 0.96 6.35 21.55
C GLU A 119 -0.05 5.69 22.49
N LYS A 120 -1.29 6.17 22.50
CA LYS A 120 -2.36 5.66 23.36
C LYS A 120 -3.32 4.72 22.63
N SER A 121 -3.09 4.47 21.34
CA SER A 121 -3.93 3.60 20.54
C SER A 121 -3.68 2.12 20.85
N GLY A 122 -4.70 1.30 20.64
CA GLY A 122 -4.50 -0.15 20.63
C GLY A 122 -3.50 -0.52 19.54
N TYR A 123 -2.75 -1.61 19.75
CA TYR A 123 -1.83 -2.13 18.76
C TYR A 123 -2.24 -3.51 18.26
N ARG A 124 -1.81 -3.86 17.06
CA ARG A 124 -1.93 -5.18 16.45
C ARG A 124 -0.55 -5.64 16.00
N TYR A 125 -0.31 -6.95 16.05
CA TYR A 125 0.82 -7.51 15.33
C TYR A 125 0.50 -7.61 13.86
N SER A 126 1.44 -7.15 13.03
CA SER A 126 1.30 -7.15 11.59
C SER A 126 2.59 -7.52 10.88
N PHE A 127 2.48 -7.77 9.58
CA PHE A 127 3.61 -8.08 8.71
C PHE A 127 3.42 -7.41 7.37
N PHE A 128 4.50 -6.85 6.84
CA PHE A 128 4.58 -6.57 5.41
C PHE A 128 5.01 -7.83 4.69
N VAL A 129 4.36 -8.16 3.58
CA VAL A 129 4.71 -9.34 2.79
C VAL A 129 4.77 -8.97 1.32
N GLN A 130 5.88 -9.23 0.66
CA GLN A 130 5.96 -9.12 -0.79
C GLN A 130 5.29 -10.34 -1.41
N ILE A 131 4.14 -10.15 -2.05
CA ILE A 131 3.29 -11.24 -2.55
C ILE A 131 3.48 -11.52 -4.05
N GLY A 132 4.31 -10.73 -4.72
CA GLY A 132 4.75 -10.98 -6.08
C GLY A 132 5.08 -9.72 -6.87
N THR A 133 5.03 -9.85 -8.19
CA THR A 133 5.22 -8.74 -9.13
C THR A 133 4.18 -8.77 -10.23
N THR A 134 3.95 -7.63 -10.87
CA THR A 134 3.08 -7.48 -12.05
C THR A 134 3.61 -6.39 -12.98
N ARG A 135 2.89 -6.11 -14.07
CA ARG A 135 3.15 -4.95 -14.94
C ARG A 135 1.91 -4.06 -15.06
N VAL A 136 2.11 -2.76 -14.93
CA VAL A 136 1.07 -1.72 -15.08
C VAL A 136 1.57 -0.74 -16.13
N ALA A 137 0.80 -0.53 -17.21
CA ALA A 137 1.22 0.26 -18.37
C ALA A 137 2.64 -0.11 -18.86
N GLY A 138 2.96 -1.41 -18.88
CA GLY A 138 4.26 -1.91 -19.30
C GLY A 138 5.40 -1.73 -18.29
N LYS A 139 5.20 -1.10 -17.13
CA LYS A 139 6.23 -0.92 -16.08
C LYS A 139 6.12 -2.02 -15.02
N PRO A 140 7.24 -2.58 -14.53
CA PRO A 140 7.20 -3.56 -13.44
C PRO A 140 6.75 -2.89 -12.14
N VAL A 141 5.97 -3.62 -11.34
CA VAL A 141 5.45 -3.20 -10.04
C VAL A 141 5.59 -4.37 -9.06
N GLU A 142 6.09 -4.09 -7.86
CA GLU A 142 6.06 -5.02 -6.73
C GLU A 142 4.69 -4.97 -6.06
N LEU A 143 4.14 -6.14 -5.74
CA LEU A 143 2.89 -6.28 -5.00
C LEU A 143 3.20 -6.67 -3.57
N TRP A 144 2.61 -5.94 -2.64
CA TRP A 144 2.81 -6.08 -1.22
C TRP A 144 1.45 -6.17 -0.51
N ILE A 145 1.46 -6.68 0.70
CA ILE A 145 0.35 -6.56 1.64
C ILE A 145 0.84 -6.10 3.00
N LEU A 146 -0.03 -5.45 3.75
CA LEU A 146 0.05 -5.39 5.20
C LEU A 146 -0.99 -6.37 5.76
N GLN A 147 -0.53 -7.44 6.42
CA GLN A 147 -1.39 -8.37 7.14
C GLN A 147 -1.52 -7.89 8.59
N SER A 148 -2.71 -7.46 8.99
CA SER A 148 -2.98 -6.89 10.32
C SER A 148 -3.73 -7.88 11.20
N GLY A 149 -3.19 -8.21 12.37
CA GLY A 149 -3.78 -9.18 13.30
C GLY A 149 -3.56 -10.64 12.90
N MET A 150 -3.92 -11.56 13.81
CA MET A 150 -3.71 -13.01 13.64
C MET A 150 -4.95 -13.86 13.97
N ARG A 151 -5.74 -13.49 14.99
CA ARG A 151 -6.94 -14.24 15.42
C ARG A 151 -8.02 -13.25 15.91
N PRO A 152 -9.30 -13.42 15.54
CA PRO A 152 -9.88 -14.55 14.80
C PRO A 152 -9.66 -14.51 13.28
N GLY A 153 -8.69 -13.74 12.79
CA GLY A 153 -8.30 -13.69 11.39
C GLY A 153 -7.28 -12.58 11.16
N SER A 154 -7.12 -12.18 9.91
CA SER A 154 -6.30 -11.02 9.54
C SER A 154 -7.05 -10.14 8.56
N ASP A 155 -6.81 -8.84 8.70
CA ASP A 155 -7.18 -7.86 7.69
C ASP A 155 -6.01 -7.62 6.75
N TYR A 156 -6.30 -7.24 5.51
CA TYR A 156 -5.27 -7.04 4.49
C TYR A 156 -5.42 -5.68 3.82
N LEU A 157 -4.35 -4.89 3.88
CA LEU A 157 -4.17 -3.74 2.99
C LEU A 157 -3.38 -4.19 1.76
N LEU A 158 -3.88 -3.89 0.57
CA LEU A 158 -3.21 -4.20 -0.68
C LEU A 158 -2.31 -3.02 -1.07
N LEU A 159 -1.03 -3.30 -1.33
CA LEU A 159 -0.01 -2.29 -1.54
C LEU A 159 0.75 -2.56 -2.84
N ALA A 160 1.21 -1.50 -3.49
CA ALA A 160 2.08 -1.55 -4.64
C ALA A 160 3.18 -0.51 -4.56
N ARG A 161 4.30 -0.78 -5.25
CA ARG A 161 5.37 0.19 -5.45
C ARG A 161 6.23 -0.15 -6.66
N PRO A 162 6.98 0.82 -7.22
CA PRO A 162 8.06 0.53 -8.14
C PRO A 162 9.13 -0.37 -7.49
N PRO A 163 9.73 -1.33 -8.22
CA PRO A 163 10.81 -2.15 -7.70
C PRO A 163 12.04 -1.31 -7.33
N SER A 164 12.57 -1.52 -6.12
CA SER A 164 13.81 -0.87 -5.66
C SER A 164 14.35 -1.56 -4.41
N ASN A 165 15.67 -1.60 -4.29
CA ASN A 165 16.40 -2.13 -3.13
C ASN A 165 16.53 -1.12 -1.98
N SER A 166 16.08 0.12 -2.16
CA SER A 166 16.09 1.14 -1.11
C SER A 166 15.14 0.79 0.04
N LEU A 167 15.33 1.48 1.18
CA LEU A 167 14.32 1.54 2.22
C LEU A 167 12.97 1.97 1.61
N ILE A 168 11.90 1.32 2.05
CA ILE A 168 10.55 1.58 1.56
C ILE A 168 9.91 2.62 2.48
N GLU A 169 9.63 3.78 1.90
CA GLU A 169 9.05 4.95 2.56
C GLU A 169 7.69 5.34 1.97
N SER A 170 7.23 4.63 0.93
CA SER A 170 5.92 4.88 0.34
C SER A 170 5.38 3.66 -0.38
N PHE A 171 4.06 3.53 -0.36
CA PHE A 171 3.28 2.60 -1.16
C PHE A 171 2.08 3.30 -1.80
N ASP A 172 1.72 2.86 -3.00
CA ASP A 172 0.39 3.06 -3.54
C ASP A 172 -0.54 2.05 -2.86
N VAL A 173 -1.57 2.54 -2.17
CA VAL A 173 -2.62 1.68 -1.62
C VAL A 173 -3.57 1.33 -2.77
N LEU A 174 -3.71 0.04 -3.04
CA LEU A 174 -4.55 -0.43 -4.13
C LEU A 174 -6.03 -0.37 -3.73
N GLN A 175 -6.90 -0.22 -4.72
CA GLN A 175 -8.34 -0.36 -4.51
C GLN A 175 -8.68 -1.75 -3.96
N ARG A 176 -9.85 -1.85 -3.34
CA ARG A 176 -10.35 -3.07 -2.71
C ARG A 176 -11.74 -3.42 -3.24
N ARG A 177 -11.92 -3.38 -4.56
CA ARG A 177 -13.18 -3.77 -5.22
C ARG A 177 -13.40 -5.27 -5.05
N CYS A 178 -14.37 -5.64 -4.20
CA CYS A 178 -14.59 -7.04 -3.89
C CYS A 178 -15.34 -7.76 -5.03
N PRO A 179 -14.86 -8.94 -5.47
CA PRO A 179 -15.66 -9.81 -6.33
C PRO A 179 -16.98 -10.15 -5.65
N ALA A 180 -18.10 -10.11 -6.39
CA ALA A 180 -19.43 -10.36 -5.82
C ALA A 180 -19.53 -11.70 -5.06
N ALA A 181 -18.86 -12.75 -5.56
CA ALA A 181 -18.82 -14.06 -4.92
C ALA A 181 -18.08 -14.09 -3.56
N ASN A 182 -17.24 -13.10 -3.28
CA ASN A 182 -16.44 -12.99 -2.07
C ASN A 182 -17.02 -11.98 -1.07
N ARG A 183 -18.06 -11.23 -1.47
CA ARG A 183 -18.69 -10.25 -0.60
C ARG A 183 -19.42 -10.97 0.54
N ARG A 184 -19.13 -10.53 1.77
CA ARG A 184 -19.80 -10.96 2.99
C ARG A 184 -20.50 -9.76 3.58
N GLU A 185 -21.68 -9.98 4.15
CA GLU A 185 -22.49 -8.93 4.76
C GLU A 185 -23.26 -9.56 5.91
N GLY A 186 -23.25 -8.88 7.06
CA GLY A 186 -24.07 -9.27 8.20
C GLY A 186 -25.46 -8.63 8.12
N PRO A 187 -26.26 -8.76 9.18
CA PRO A 187 -27.44 -7.93 9.36
C PRO A 187 -27.10 -6.44 9.26
N LEU A 188 -28.08 -5.62 8.87
CA LEU A 188 -27.94 -4.17 8.90
C LEU A 188 -27.77 -3.70 10.35
N MET A 189 -26.71 -2.93 10.61
CA MET A 189 -26.43 -2.34 11.92
C MET A 189 -26.39 -0.82 11.82
N ASP A 190 -27.55 -0.19 11.65
CA ASP A 190 -27.71 1.27 11.51
C ASP A 190 -26.65 1.89 10.57
N VAL A 191 -25.75 2.74 11.10
CA VAL A 191 -24.68 3.42 10.35
C VAL A 191 -23.40 2.60 10.18
N TRP A 192 -23.30 1.42 10.79
CA TRP A 192 -22.12 0.56 10.72
C TRP A 192 -22.22 -0.42 9.56
N SER A 193 -21.30 -0.30 8.61
CA SER A 193 -21.14 -1.30 7.57
C SER A 193 -20.64 -2.61 8.18
N THR A 194 -21.39 -3.69 7.96
CA THR A 194 -20.97 -5.05 8.25
C THR A 194 -20.40 -5.76 7.01
N ARG A 195 -20.31 -5.04 5.88
CA ARG A 195 -19.84 -5.58 4.62
C ARG A 195 -18.31 -5.64 4.59
N TYR A 196 -17.79 -6.78 4.18
CA TYR A 196 -16.36 -6.98 3.93
C TYR A 196 -16.14 -7.96 2.77
N CYS A 197 -14.91 -7.98 2.26
CA CYS A 197 -14.46 -8.90 1.24
C CYS A 197 -13.76 -10.11 1.88
N GLY A 198 -14.40 -11.27 1.85
CA GLY A 198 -13.84 -12.52 2.36
C GLY A 198 -12.89 -13.15 1.35
N VAL A 199 -11.57 -13.12 1.61
CA VAL A 199 -10.54 -13.70 0.75
C VAL A 199 -9.74 -14.73 1.55
N ASN A 200 -10.21 -15.99 1.54
CA ASN A 200 -9.65 -17.06 2.37
C ASN A 200 -8.55 -17.88 1.67
N SER A 201 -7.81 -17.30 0.71
CA SER A 201 -6.67 -18.00 0.09
C SER A 201 -5.60 -17.04 -0.43
N ARG A 202 -4.31 -17.44 -0.33
CA ARG A 202 -3.17 -16.69 -0.90
C ARG A 202 -3.35 -16.40 -2.37
N ARG A 203 -3.71 -17.42 -3.16
CA ARG A 203 -3.94 -17.31 -4.60
C ARG A 203 -5.04 -16.30 -4.92
N GLY A 204 -6.13 -16.30 -4.15
CA GLY A 204 -7.22 -15.33 -4.29
C GLY A 204 -6.75 -13.90 -4.01
N LEU A 205 -5.99 -13.70 -2.92
CA LEU A 205 -5.47 -12.39 -2.55
C LEU A 205 -4.48 -11.83 -3.59
N ILE A 206 -3.58 -12.68 -4.10
CA ILE A 206 -2.63 -12.30 -5.16
C ILE A 206 -3.36 -11.94 -6.45
N ALA A 207 -4.39 -12.70 -6.83
CA ALA A 207 -5.21 -12.41 -8.00
C ALA A 207 -5.94 -11.06 -7.85
N LEU A 208 -6.50 -10.80 -6.67
CA LEU A 208 -7.14 -9.52 -6.34
C LEU A 208 -6.13 -8.36 -6.43
N ALA A 209 -4.97 -8.47 -5.79
CA ALA A 209 -3.92 -7.45 -5.84
C ALA A 209 -3.46 -7.14 -7.27
N LYS A 210 -3.29 -8.19 -8.11
CA LYS A 210 -2.94 -8.01 -9.54
C LYS A 210 -4.02 -7.29 -10.35
N ALA A 211 -5.30 -7.52 -10.02
CA ALA A 211 -6.39 -6.82 -10.67
C ALA A 211 -6.42 -5.35 -10.24
N MET A 212 -6.35 -5.10 -8.93
CA MET A 212 -6.43 -3.75 -8.35
C MET A 212 -5.20 -2.89 -8.67
N ALA A 213 -4.03 -3.49 -8.90
CA ALA A 213 -2.85 -2.76 -9.37
C ALA A 213 -3.01 -2.15 -10.77
N LYS A 214 -4.02 -2.55 -11.55
CA LYS A 214 -4.32 -1.96 -12.86
C LYS A 214 -5.30 -0.80 -12.78
N GLU A 215 -5.93 -0.61 -11.62
CA GLU A 215 -6.85 0.49 -11.34
C GLU A 215 -6.06 1.70 -10.79
N PRO A 216 -6.63 2.91 -10.83
CA PRO A 216 -6.08 4.04 -10.08
C PRO A 216 -5.90 3.67 -8.61
N ALA A 217 -4.78 4.05 -7.99
CA ALA A 217 -4.56 3.82 -6.57
C ALA A 217 -5.66 4.48 -5.73
N LEU A 218 -6.04 3.81 -4.63
CA LEU A 218 -7.03 4.30 -3.67
C LEU A 218 -6.46 5.46 -2.85
N ALA A 219 -5.23 5.28 -2.37
CA ALA A 219 -4.57 6.19 -1.46
C ALA A 219 -3.06 6.08 -1.63
N LYS A 220 -2.33 6.96 -0.95
CA LYS A 220 -0.89 6.88 -0.79
C LYS A 220 -0.55 6.73 0.69
N LEU A 221 0.20 5.67 0.99
CA LEU A 221 0.78 5.44 2.31
C LEU A 221 2.21 5.99 2.29
N THR A 222 2.53 6.97 3.13
CA THR A 222 3.81 7.70 3.09
C THR A 222 4.43 7.81 4.48
N PHE A 223 5.71 7.46 4.59
CA PHE A 223 6.48 7.64 5.81
C PHE A 223 6.73 9.12 6.08
N VAL A 224 6.47 9.55 7.30
CA VAL A 224 6.65 10.95 7.73
C VAL A 224 7.90 11.12 8.59
N GLY A 225 8.30 10.09 9.33
CA GLY A 225 9.49 10.15 10.19
C GLY A 225 9.43 9.13 11.32
N PRO A 226 10.49 9.03 12.15
CA PRO A 226 10.68 7.97 13.15
C PRO A 226 9.66 7.93 14.29
N GLY A 227 8.65 8.81 14.28
CA GLY A 227 7.66 8.97 15.34
C GLY A 227 7.93 10.20 16.17
N TYR A 228 6.89 10.97 16.48
CA TYR A 228 6.99 11.94 17.57
C TYR A 228 6.99 11.14 18.88
N THR A 229 8.16 11.04 19.51
CA THR A 229 8.29 10.67 20.93
C THR A 229 8.20 11.99 21.69
N GLY A 230 6.99 12.44 22.02
CA GLY A 230 6.82 13.76 22.63
C GLY A 230 7.63 13.86 23.91
N ASP A 231 8.73 14.63 23.90
CA ASP A 231 9.58 15.03 25.04
C ASP A 231 9.53 14.12 26.28
N ALA A 232 9.63 12.79 26.12
CA ALA A 232 9.67 11.85 27.23
C ALA A 232 11.01 11.92 28.01
N GLY A 233 11.84 12.93 27.71
CA GLY A 233 13.19 13.09 28.21
C GLY A 233 13.60 14.52 28.54
N LYS A 234 12.68 15.49 28.66
CA LYS A 234 12.95 16.62 29.56
C LYS A 234 12.56 16.17 30.95
N ALA A 235 13.44 15.41 31.59
CA ALA A 235 13.45 15.37 33.04
C ALA A 235 13.41 16.82 33.53
N GLU A 236 12.36 17.18 34.28
CA GLU A 236 12.41 18.39 35.08
C GLU A 236 13.74 18.33 35.86
N PRO A 237 14.56 19.38 35.84
CA PRO A 237 15.72 19.42 36.72
C PRO A 237 15.18 19.28 38.14
N GLU A 238 15.55 18.18 38.81
CA GLU A 238 15.22 17.98 40.22
C GLU A 238 15.63 19.24 40.98
N ALA A 239 14.64 19.89 41.60
CA ALA A 239 14.91 21.06 42.43
C ALA A 239 15.92 20.64 43.52
N PRO A 240 16.95 21.45 43.80
CA PRO A 240 17.94 21.11 44.80
C PRO A 240 17.26 20.89 46.15
N VAL A 241 17.41 19.68 46.69
CA VAL A 241 17.01 19.35 48.05
C VAL A 241 17.82 20.25 48.99
N LYS A 242 17.12 21.07 49.77
CA LYS A 242 17.71 21.97 50.77
C LYS A 242 18.12 21.21 52.02
#